data_AF-A0A9K3L425-F1
#
_entry.id   AF-A0A9K3L425-F1
#
_cell.length_a   1.000
_cell.length_b   1.000
_cell.length_c   1.000
_cell.angle_alpha   90.00
_cell.angle_beta   90.00
_cell.angle_gamma   90.00
#
_symmetry.space_group_name_H-M   'P 1'
#
loop_
_entity.id
_entity.type
_entity.pdbx_description
1 polymer ?
#
loop_
_entity_poly.entity_id
_entity_poly.type
_entity_poly.pdbx_seq_one_letter_code
_entity_poly.pdbx_strand_id
1 'polypeptide(L)'
;MSVGLGQKHLGLDANIMISLCNATGAGAAGYLGGSLQHYLPLYLAPLLAAGAFGTLAIQEFATFHRNLKSKLDLDDKVHHQHQPPQHLDTSRALQLALPMTLNNLAGGVAGGAVGVTPLQAALFAFLASFMTMFLGYEIGKHIAAATL
;
A
#
# COMPACT_ATOMS: atom_id res chain seq x y z
N MET A 1 -9.78 9.51 -8.53
CA MET A 1 -9.65 8.81 -7.23
C MET A 1 -8.33 9.26 -6.62
N SER A 2 -8.25 9.78 -5.39
CA SER A 2 -7.00 10.35 -4.86
C SER A 2 -6.18 9.30 -4.13
N VAL A 3 -4.87 9.54 -4.05
CA VAL A 3 -3.98 8.82 -3.13
C VAL A 3 -3.92 9.62 -1.84
N GLY A 4 -4.67 9.17 -0.83
CA GLY A 4 -4.67 9.72 0.52
C GLY A 4 -5.11 11.19 0.61
N LEU A 5 -4.75 11.81 1.74
CA LEU A 5 -5.06 13.20 2.10
C LEU A 5 -4.33 14.25 1.25
N GLY A 6 -3.42 13.83 0.37
CA GLY A 6 -2.53 14.72 -0.40
C GLY A 6 -3.15 15.37 -1.63
N GLN A 7 -4.48 15.26 -1.84
CA GLN A 7 -5.23 15.88 -2.95
C GLN A 7 -4.73 15.52 -4.37
N LYS A 8 -3.83 14.54 -4.53
CA LYS A 8 -3.32 14.14 -5.84
C LYS A 8 -4.32 13.24 -6.53
N HIS A 9 -4.82 13.66 -7.68
CA HIS A 9 -5.78 12.91 -8.46
C HIS A 9 -5.07 11.75 -9.18
N LEU A 10 -5.45 10.53 -8.83
CA LEU A 10 -5.08 9.31 -9.53
C LEU A 10 -6.19 8.98 -10.55
N GLY A 11 -5.78 8.72 -11.79
CA GLY A 11 -6.68 8.24 -12.82
C GLY A 11 -7.26 6.86 -12.48
N LEU A 12 -8.42 6.54 -13.06
CA LEU A 12 -9.05 5.23 -12.90
C LEU A 12 -8.14 4.10 -13.43
N ASP A 13 -7.47 4.37 -14.54
CA ASP A 13 -6.44 3.53 -15.17
C ASP A 13 -5.31 3.20 -14.20
N ALA A 14 -4.76 4.20 -13.52
CA ALA A 14 -3.70 4.02 -12.53
C ALA A 14 -4.19 3.20 -11.31
N ASN A 15 -5.42 3.40 -10.85
CA ASN A 15 -5.99 2.63 -9.73
C ASN A 15 -6.16 1.15 -10.12
N ILE A 16 -6.72 0.89 -11.30
CA ILE A 16 -6.86 -0.48 -11.84
C ILE A 16 -5.49 -1.14 -11.95
N MET A 17 -4.49 -0.44 -12.50
CA MET A 17 -3.13 -0.95 -12.63
C MET A 17 -2.52 -1.31 -11.27
N ILE A 18 -2.57 -0.41 -10.29
CA ILE A 18 -2.04 -0.69 -8.93
C ILE A 18 -2.77 -1.88 -8.31
N SER A 19 -4.10 -1.93 -8.44
CA SER A 19 -4.91 -3.02 -7.88
C SER A 19 -4.58 -4.36 -8.52
N LEU A 20 -4.31 -4.40 -9.82
CA LEU A 20 -3.88 -5.60 -10.54
C LEU A 20 -2.45 -6.03 -10.14
N CYS A 21 -1.51 -5.09 -10.01
CA CYS A 21 -0.16 -5.38 -9.48
C CYS A 21 -0.25 -6.00 -8.08
N ASN A 22 -1.09 -5.43 -7.22
CA ASN A 22 -1.33 -5.96 -5.88
C ASN A 22 -1.96 -7.36 -5.89
N ALA A 23 -2.95 -7.58 -6.75
CA ALA A 23 -3.61 -8.87 -6.90
C ALA A 23 -2.63 -9.96 -7.38
N THR A 24 -1.84 -9.65 -8.41
CA THR A 24 -0.84 -10.57 -8.97
C THR A 24 0.26 -10.87 -7.95
N GLY A 25 0.77 -9.86 -7.24
CA GLY A 25 1.74 -10.05 -6.17
C GLY A 25 1.20 -10.90 -5.03
N ALA A 26 -0.02 -10.62 -4.55
CA ALA A 26 -0.68 -11.40 -3.50
C ALA A 26 -0.94 -12.85 -3.92
N GLY A 27 -1.39 -13.08 -5.16
CA GLY A 27 -1.63 -14.41 -5.69
C GLY A 27 -0.35 -15.23 -5.83
N ALA A 28 0.71 -14.64 -6.42
CA ALA A 28 2.02 -15.28 -6.53
C ALA A 28 2.59 -15.61 -5.15
N ALA A 29 2.49 -14.68 -4.20
CA ALA A 29 2.88 -14.87 -2.82
C ALA A 29 2.07 -15.97 -2.11
N GLY A 30 0.75 -16.01 -2.32
CA GLY A 30 -0.13 -17.05 -1.79
C GLY A 30 0.26 -18.44 -2.29
N TYR A 31 0.62 -18.55 -3.57
CA TYR A 31 1.13 -19.79 -4.14
C TYR A 31 2.44 -20.23 -3.50
N LEU A 32 3.39 -19.30 -3.33
CA LEU A 32 4.66 -19.55 -2.65
C LEU A 32 4.44 -19.95 -1.18
N GLY A 33 3.58 -19.23 -0.46
CA GLY A 33 3.23 -19.53 0.93
C GLY A 33 2.59 -20.90 1.10
N GLY A 34 1.65 -21.27 0.24
CA GLY A 34 1.02 -22.59 0.24
C GLY A 34 2.03 -23.71 -0.08
N SER A 35 2.98 -23.46 -0.98
CA SER A 35 4.06 -24.41 -1.28
C SER A 35 5.01 -24.59 -0.09
N LEU A 36 5.24 -23.53 0.68
CA LEU A 36 6.08 -23.56 1.88
C LEU A 36 5.38 -24.18 3.10
N GLN A 37 4.05 -24.29 3.09
CA GLN A 37 3.26 -24.84 4.19
C GLN A 37 3.69 -26.26 4.58
N HIS A 38 4.16 -27.07 3.63
CA HIS A 38 4.60 -28.45 3.89
C HIS A 38 5.97 -28.52 4.58
N TYR A 39 6.76 -27.45 4.53
CA TYR A 39 8.10 -27.37 5.10
C TYR A 39 8.14 -26.55 6.39
N LEU A 40 7.09 -25.79 6.69
CA LEU A 40 7.02 -24.88 7.84
C LEU A 40 6.10 -25.45 8.93
N PRO A 41 6.57 -25.53 10.19
CA PRO A 41 5.72 -25.78 11.33
C PRO A 41 4.60 -24.73 11.45
N LEU A 42 3.40 -25.15 11.88
CA LEU A 42 2.19 -24.33 11.88
C LEU A 42 2.34 -22.97 12.61
N TYR A 43 3.18 -22.92 13.63
CA TYR A 43 3.44 -21.71 14.44
C TYR A 43 4.46 -20.75 13.81
N LEU A 44 5.27 -21.20 12.86
CA LEU A 44 6.31 -20.37 12.22
C LEU A 44 5.72 -19.42 11.17
N ALA A 45 4.66 -19.82 10.47
CA ALA A 45 4.02 -18.98 9.46
C ALA A 45 3.46 -17.66 10.03
N PRO A 46 2.68 -17.65 11.12
CA PRO A 46 2.24 -16.41 11.77
C PRO A 46 3.41 -15.56 12.28
N LEU A 47 4.50 -16.19 12.72
CA LEU A 47 5.67 -15.49 13.27
C LEU A 47 6.47 -14.80 12.17
N LEU A 48 6.64 -15.45 11.02
CA LEU A 48 7.23 -14.86 9.82
C LEU A 48 6.38 -13.72 9.27
N ALA A 49 5.06 -13.88 9.25
CA ALA A 49 4.13 -12.83 8.87
C ALA A 49 4.25 -11.60 9.78
N ALA A 50 4.18 -11.82 11.09
CA ALA A 50 4.32 -10.77 12.10
C ALA A 50 5.68 -10.07 11.99
N GLY A 51 6.76 -10.82 11.75
CA GLY A 51 8.08 -10.27 11.50
C GLY A 51 8.12 -9.40 10.24
N ALA A 52 7.59 -9.89 9.12
CA ALA A 52 7.55 -9.15 7.86
C ALA A 52 6.72 -7.85 7.99
N PHE A 53 5.49 -7.93 8.51
CA PHE A 53 4.66 -6.74 8.72
C PHE A 53 5.24 -5.80 9.79
N GLY A 54 5.84 -6.34 10.85
CA GLY A 54 6.50 -5.54 11.89
C GLY A 54 7.66 -4.73 11.33
N THR A 55 8.50 -5.34 10.48
CA THR A 55 9.61 -4.62 9.83
C THR A 55 9.12 -3.53 8.88
N LEU A 56 8.10 -3.80 8.06
CA LEU A 56 7.48 -2.78 7.20
C LEU A 56 6.89 -1.62 8.03
N ALA A 57 6.17 -1.93 9.11
CA ALA A 57 5.61 -0.92 9.99
C ALA A 57 6.69 -0.03 10.63
N ILE A 58 7.80 -0.62 11.09
CA ILE A 58 8.94 0.13 11.63
C ILE A 58 9.59 1.01 10.56
N GLN A 59 9.76 0.50 9.33
CA GLN A 59 10.34 1.26 8.23
C GLN A 59 9.47 2.48 7.86
N GLU A 60 8.16 2.29 7.75
CA GLU A 60 7.20 3.36 7.48
C GLU A 60 7.19 4.39 8.62
N PHE A 61 7.17 3.94 9.88
CA PHE A 61 7.20 4.81 11.04
C PHE A 61 8.50 5.64 11.12
N ALA A 62 9.65 5.00 10.90
CA ALA A 62 10.94 5.69 10.89
C ALA A 62 11.03 6.73 9.77
N THR A 63 10.50 6.41 8.59
CA THR A 63 10.45 7.34 7.45
C THR A 63 9.52 8.51 7.73
N PHE A 64 8.34 8.26 8.29
CA PHE A 64 7.41 9.28 8.73
C PHE A 64 8.06 10.24 9.74
N HIS A 65 8.71 9.71 10.77
CA HIS A 65 9.34 10.53 11.81
C HIS A 65 10.52 11.37 11.28
N ARG A 66 11.30 10.83 10.33
CA ARG A 66 12.36 11.60 9.64
C ARG A 66 11.78 12.74 8.80
N ASN A 67 10.71 12.48 8.06
CA ASN A 67 10.03 13.48 7.25
C ASN A 67 9.38 14.58 8.12
N LEU A 68 8.80 14.21 9.27
CA LEU A 68 8.22 15.17 10.21
C LEU A 68 9.29 16.11 10.77
N LYS A 69 10.42 15.56 11.22
CA LYS A 69 11.55 16.34 11.73
C LYS A 69 12.12 17.27 10.65
N SER A 70 12.30 16.78 9.43
CA SER A 70 12.76 17.59 8.31
C SER A 70 11.81 18.74 7.99
N LYS A 71 10.50 18.54 8.09
CA LYS A 71 9.51 19.61 7.88
C LYS A 71 9.54 20.66 8.99
N LEU A 72 9.66 20.23 10.25
CA LEU A 72 9.81 21.14 11.39
C LEU A 72 11.08 21.99 11.29
N ASP A 73 12.20 21.40 10.84
CA ASP A 73 13.46 22.14 10.61
C ASP A 73 13.39 23.09 9.38
N LEU A 74 12.48 22.84 8.42
CA LEU A 74 12.29 23.64 7.21
C LEU A 74 11.25 24.77 7.36
N ASP A 75 10.27 24.61 8.27
CA ASP A 75 9.24 25.61 8.57
C ASP A 75 9.84 26.89 9.21
N ASP A 76 11.08 26.80 9.69
CA ASP A 76 11.87 27.95 10.15
C ASP A 76 12.49 28.76 9.00
N LYS A 77 12.37 28.33 7.72
CA LYS A 77 13.09 28.99 6.60
C LYS A 77 12.34 29.30 5.30
N VAL A 78 11.17 28.76 4.95
CA VAL A 78 10.58 29.06 3.62
C VAL A 78 9.04 29.12 3.61
N HIS A 79 8.53 30.29 3.22
CA HIS A 79 7.15 30.54 2.84
C HIS A 79 6.65 29.62 1.71
N HIS A 80 5.40 29.17 1.87
CA HIS A 80 4.55 28.39 0.97
C HIS A 80 4.87 28.48 -0.54
N GLN A 81 5.23 27.33 -1.14
CA GLN A 81 4.94 27.06 -2.54
C GLN A 81 3.78 26.06 -2.63
N HIS A 82 2.61 26.60 -2.95
CA HIS A 82 1.47 25.86 -3.47
C HIS A 82 1.90 25.19 -4.79
N GLN A 83 2.19 23.89 -4.76
CA GLN A 83 2.31 23.12 -5.99
C GLN A 83 0.91 22.73 -6.47
N PRO A 84 0.55 23.04 -7.73
CA PRO A 84 -0.76 22.71 -8.28
C PRO A 84 -0.99 21.18 -8.28
N PRO A 85 -2.26 20.72 -8.31
CA PRO A 85 -2.61 19.30 -8.30
C PRO A 85 -1.98 18.60 -9.50
N GLN A 86 -0.87 17.89 -9.26
CA GLN A 86 -0.17 17.16 -10.31
C GLN A 86 -0.92 15.87 -10.61
N HIS A 87 -1.34 15.73 -11.87
CA HIS A 87 -1.80 14.47 -12.43
C HIS A 87 -0.68 13.44 -12.23
N LEU A 88 -0.98 12.33 -11.57
CA LEU A 88 0.00 11.27 -11.38
C LEU A 88 0.16 10.49 -12.68
N ASP A 89 1.31 10.68 -13.31
CA ASP A 89 1.74 9.96 -14.51
C ASP A 89 1.86 8.46 -14.23
N THR A 90 1.68 7.61 -15.26
CA THR A 90 1.65 6.14 -15.12
C THR A 90 2.95 5.60 -14.50
N SER A 91 4.09 6.24 -14.81
CA SER A 91 5.38 5.91 -14.19
C SER A 91 5.39 6.11 -12.67
N ARG A 92 4.75 7.18 -12.17
CA ARG A 92 4.64 7.44 -10.73
C ARG A 92 3.64 6.50 -10.06
N ALA A 93 2.56 6.14 -10.76
CA ALA A 93 1.63 5.12 -10.30
C ALA A 93 2.33 3.76 -10.11
N LEU A 94 3.26 3.39 -11.01
CA LEU A 94 4.05 2.17 -10.85
C LEU A 94 5.04 2.24 -9.67
N GLN A 95 5.68 3.40 -9.46
CA GLN A 95 6.53 3.64 -8.30
C GLN A 95 5.75 3.54 -6.97
N LEU A 96 4.46 3.89 -6.98
CA LEU A 96 3.54 3.68 -5.85
C LEU A 96 3.06 2.23 -5.74
N ALA A 97 2.84 1.55 -6.86
CA ALA A 97 2.36 0.18 -6.90
C ALA A 97 3.36 -0.79 -6.27
N LEU A 98 4.66 -0.62 -6.58
CA LEU A 98 5.70 -1.56 -6.16
C LEU A 98 5.78 -1.77 -4.64
N PRO A 99 5.92 -0.72 -3.80
CA PRO A 99 5.91 -0.89 -2.34
C PRO A 99 4.61 -1.52 -1.83
N MET A 100 3.47 -1.15 -2.42
CA MET A 100 2.16 -1.69 -2.04
C MET A 100 2.02 -3.17 -2.39
N THR A 101 2.54 -3.57 -3.55
CA THR A 101 2.58 -4.96 -3.99
C THR A 101 3.53 -5.80 -3.13
N LEU A 102 4.69 -5.25 -2.73
CA LEU A 102 5.58 -5.90 -1.78
C LEU A 102 4.95 -6.10 -0.40
N ASN A 103 4.15 -5.14 0.07
CA ASN A 103 3.38 -5.30 1.30
C ASN A 103 2.33 -6.43 1.18
N ASN A 104 1.65 -6.49 0.02
CA ASN A 104 0.72 -7.58 -0.28
C ASN A 104 1.41 -8.94 -0.52
N LEU A 105 2.69 -8.95 -0.90
CA LEU A 105 3.50 -10.17 -1.02
C LEU A 105 3.71 -10.81 0.36
N ALA A 106 4.08 -10.03 1.37
CA ALA A 106 4.24 -10.54 2.73
C ALA A 106 2.93 -11.14 3.27
N GLY A 107 1.81 -10.42 3.07
CA GLY A 107 0.47 -10.90 3.42
C GLY A 107 0.05 -12.15 2.66
N GLY A 108 0.37 -12.22 1.35
CA GLY A 108 0.08 -13.37 0.51
C GLY A 108 0.84 -14.62 0.96
N VAL A 109 2.15 -14.52 1.25
CA VAL A 109 2.95 -15.66 1.73
C VAL A 109 2.41 -16.16 3.07
N ALA A 110 2.12 -15.25 3.99
CA ALA A 110 1.53 -15.57 5.28
C ALA A 110 0.16 -16.25 5.14
N GLY A 111 -0.72 -15.68 4.32
CA GLY A 111 -2.05 -16.21 4.02
C GLY A 111 -1.98 -17.60 3.38
N GLY A 112 -1.12 -17.78 2.38
CA GLY A 112 -0.89 -19.07 1.72
C GLY A 112 -0.43 -20.14 2.71
N ALA A 113 0.48 -19.79 3.62
CA ALA A 113 0.98 -20.72 4.64
C ALA A 113 -0.09 -21.15 5.67
N VAL A 114 -1.16 -20.37 5.85
CA VAL A 114 -2.32 -20.73 6.69
C VAL A 114 -3.50 -21.31 5.87
N GLY A 115 -3.30 -21.59 4.57
CA GLY A 115 -4.28 -22.25 3.72
C GLY A 115 -5.18 -21.33 2.88
N VAL A 116 -4.89 -20.03 2.80
CA VAL A 116 -5.59 -19.13 1.87
C VAL A 116 -5.15 -19.48 0.44
N THR A 117 -6.10 -19.75 -0.44
CA THR A 117 -5.77 -20.08 -1.83
C THR A 117 -5.20 -18.86 -2.57
N PRO A 118 -4.31 -19.05 -3.58
CA PRO A 118 -3.76 -17.95 -4.36
C PRO A 118 -4.83 -17.05 -4.99
N LEU A 119 -5.94 -17.64 -5.44
CA LEU A 119 -7.06 -16.91 -6.04
C LEU A 119 -7.78 -16.04 -4.99
N GLN A 120 -8.03 -16.57 -3.79
CA GLN A 120 -8.60 -15.80 -2.68
C GLN A 120 -7.69 -14.63 -2.29
N ALA A 121 -6.38 -14.88 -2.15
CA ALA A 121 -5.41 -13.84 -1.84
C ALA A 121 -5.40 -12.72 -2.89
N ALA A 122 -5.40 -13.08 -4.18
CA ALA A 122 -5.45 -12.13 -5.28
C ALA A 122 -6.75 -11.31 -5.29
N LEU A 123 -7.90 -11.96 -5.13
CA LEU A 123 -9.21 -11.31 -5.11
C LEU A 123 -9.36 -10.35 -3.92
N PHE A 124 -8.97 -10.78 -2.71
CA PHE A 124 -9.03 -9.91 -1.54
C PHE A 124 -8.07 -8.74 -1.66
N ALA A 125 -6.85 -8.96 -2.16
CA ALA A 125 -5.89 -7.88 -2.39
C ALA A 125 -6.41 -6.88 -3.44
N PHE A 126 -7.02 -7.35 -4.53
CA PHE A 126 -7.64 -6.49 -5.54
C PHE A 126 -8.77 -5.65 -4.92
N LEU A 127 -9.75 -6.29 -4.28
CA LEU A 127 -10.92 -5.63 -3.71
C LEU A 127 -10.52 -4.65 -2.61
N ALA A 128 -9.64 -5.05 -1.69
CA ALA A 128 -9.16 -4.19 -0.62
C ALA A 128 -8.40 -2.98 -1.17
N SER A 129 -7.51 -3.17 -2.16
CA SER A 129 -6.76 -2.07 -2.78
C SER A 129 -7.69 -1.07 -3.46
N PHE A 130 -8.63 -1.58 -4.26
CA PHE A 130 -9.57 -0.75 -4.98
C PHE A 130 -10.50 0.02 -4.04
N MET A 131 -11.07 -0.66 -3.04
CA MET A 131 -11.98 -0.06 -2.05
C MET A 131 -11.28 0.97 -1.17
N THR A 132 -10.05 0.71 -0.72
CA THR A 132 -9.30 1.67 0.11
C THR A 132 -8.90 2.92 -0.68
N MET A 133 -8.52 2.79 -1.95
CA MET A 133 -8.29 3.95 -2.82
C MET A 133 -9.58 4.72 -3.12
N PHE A 134 -10.70 4.02 -3.33
CA PHE A 134 -12.00 4.67 -3.51
C PHE A 134 -12.45 5.42 -2.25
N LEU A 135 -12.34 4.80 -1.08
CA LEU A 135 -12.69 5.41 0.19
C LEU A 135 -11.79 6.61 0.51
N GLY A 136 -10.48 6.47 0.31
CA GLY A 136 -9.52 7.56 0.48
C GLY A 136 -9.84 8.77 -0.39
N TYR A 137 -10.34 8.52 -1.61
CA TYR A 137 -10.81 9.58 -2.50
C TYR A 137 -12.04 10.32 -1.96
N GLU A 138 -13.06 9.60 -1.52
CA GLU A 138 -14.28 10.23 -0.98
C GLU A 138 -13.99 11.02 0.30
N ILE A 139 -13.20 10.46 1.21
CA ILE A 139 -12.74 11.17 2.41
C ILE A 139 -11.95 12.43 2.02
N GLY A 140 -11.03 12.30 1.06
CA GLY A 140 -10.23 13.42 0.55
C GLY A 140 -11.09 14.57 0.02
N LYS A 141 -12.16 14.26 -0.72
CA LYS A 141 -13.12 15.27 -1.22
C LYS A 141 -13.83 16.01 -0.10
N HIS A 142 -14.29 15.30 0.93
CA HIS A 142 -14.99 15.92 2.06
C HIS A 142 -14.07 16.83 2.89
N ILE A 143 -12.83 16.42 3.12
CA ILE A 143 -11.85 17.25 3.84
C ILE A 143 -11.44 18.46 2.98
N ALA A 144 -11.26 18.28 1.67
CA ALA A 144 -10.99 19.39 0.73
C ALA A 144 -12.06 20.48 0.84
N ALA A 145 -13.32 20.07 0.78
CA ALA A 145 -14.47 20.97 0.78
C ALA A 145 -14.69 21.67 2.12
N ALA A 146 -14.22 21.10 3.23
CA ALA A 146 -14.31 21.70 4.55
C ALA A 146 -13.18 22.71 4.84
N THR A 147 -12.15 22.77 3.99
CA THR A 147 -10.97 23.65 4.17
C THR A 147 -10.95 24.84 3.19
N LEU A 148 -11.99 24.99 2.37
CA LEU A 148 -12.26 26.12 1.47
C LEU A 148 -13.42 26.96 2.03
#